data_AF-A0ABD1Q138-F1
#
_entry.id   AF-A0ABD1Q138-F1
#
_cell.length_a   1.000
_cell.length_b   1.000
_cell.length_c   1.000
_cell.angle_alpha   90.00
_cell.angle_beta   90.00
_cell.angle_gamma   90.00
#
_symmetry.space_group_name_H-M   'P 1'
#
loop_
_entity.id
_entity.type
_entity.pdbx_description
1 polymer ?
#
loop_
_entity_poly.entity_id
_entity_poly.type
_entity_poly.pdbx_seq_one_letter_code
_entity_poly.pdbx_strand_id
1 'polypeptide(L)'
;MNFNSYLWGLFSLLLLFPKPSFQESYSPPPLPNPRLQNAFIALQAWKHAITADPNGFTSNWNGPAVCNYTGVYCAPAPDDPYITTVAGIDLNHAGISGSLPEELGLLTDLALFHINSNRFCGTLPASFSGLRLLYELDVSNNLFSGEFPSVVLCLPSLKFLDIRFNKFDGKIPSALFRPETRRLVHK
;
A
#
# COMPACT_ATOMS: atom_id res chain seq x y z
N MET A 1 30.67 -52.08 61.95
CA MET A 1 31.39 -50.86 62.38
C MET A 1 31.07 -49.74 61.41
N ASN A 2 30.49 -48.66 61.94
CA ASN A 2 30.29 -47.32 61.36
C ASN A 2 31.58 -46.75 60.72
N PHE A 3 31.62 -45.76 59.82
CA PHE A 3 30.69 -45.07 58.91
C PHE A 3 31.58 -44.30 57.89
N ASN A 4 31.02 -44.05 56.71
CA ASN A 4 31.40 -43.15 55.61
C ASN A 4 32.67 -42.28 55.64
N SER A 5 33.37 -42.31 54.51
CA SER A 5 34.31 -41.30 54.06
C SER A 5 33.91 -40.79 52.65
N TYR A 6 33.81 -39.47 52.54
CA TYR A 6 33.85 -38.63 51.33
C TYR A 6 32.86 -38.90 50.17
N LEU A 7 31.76 -38.14 50.14
CA LEU A 7 31.10 -37.72 48.90
C LEU A 7 31.15 -36.18 48.82
N TRP A 8 32.08 -35.66 48.02
CA TRP A 8 32.00 -34.30 47.47
C TRP A 8 31.62 -34.46 46.00
N GLY A 9 30.45 -33.95 45.61
CA GLY A 9 30.02 -34.05 44.22
C GLY A 9 28.73 -33.28 43.94
N LEU A 10 28.87 -32.27 43.08
CA LEU A 10 27.84 -31.49 42.39
C LEU A 10 27.24 -30.30 43.15
N PHE A 11 28.08 -29.27 43.27
CA PHE A 11 27.62 -27.87 43.29
C PHE A 11 26.87 -27.60 41.97
N SER A 12 25.56 -27.34 42.06
CA SER A 12 24.79 -26.82 40.94
C SER A 12 25.35 -25.46 40.54
N LEU A 13 26.00 -25.39 39.38
CA LEU A 13 26.34 -24.14 38.74
C LEU A 13 25.04 -23.50 38.25
N LEU A 14 24.38 -22.74 39.13
CA LEU A 14 23.34 -21.78 38.72
C LEU A 14 24.04 -20.74 37.84
N LEU A 15 23.96 -20.94 36.52
CA LEU A 15 24.29 -19.93 35.54
C LEU A 15 23.37 -18.73 35.80
N LEU A 16 23.90 -17.73 36.48
CA LEU A 16 23.37 -16.37 36.52
C LEU A 16 23.51 -15.80 35.10
N PHE A 17 22.61 -16.17 34.21
CA PHE A 17 22.39 -15.38 33.01
C PHE A 17 21.87 -14.01 33.47
N PRO A 18 22.51 -12.89 33.09
CA PRO A 18 21.90 -11.60 33.29
C PRO A 18 20.55 -11.63 32.56
N LYS A 19 19.47 -11.33 33.28
CA LYS A 19 18.13 -11.14 32.68
C LYS A 19 18.33 -10.20 31.49
N PRO A 20 17.86 -10.56 30.28
CA PRO A 20 17.85 -9.61 29.19
C PRO A 20 17.07 -8.38 29.66
N SER A 21 17.74 -7.23 29.53
CA SER A 21 17.18 -5.92 29.79
C SER A 21 15.80 -5.82 29.18
N PHE A 22 14.86 -5.33 29.98
CA PHE A 22 13.50 -4.95 29.61
C PHE A 22 13.49 -4.39 28.18
N GLN A 23 13.10 -5.22 27.22
CA GLN A 23 12.74 -4.74 25.91
C GLN A 23 11.36 -4.13 26.14
N GLU A 24 11.33 -2.82 26.45
CA GLU A 24 10.11 -2.04 26.33
C GLU A 24 9.55 -2.40 24.97
N SER A 25 8.43 -3.12 24.98
CA SER A 25 7.63 -3.33 23.79
C SER A 25 7.19 -1.94 23.39
N TYR A 26 7.93 -1.32 22.47
CA TYR A 26 7.46 -0.15 21.76
C TYR A 26 6.25 -0.62 20.94
N SER A 27 5.09 -0.68 21.59
CA SER A 27 3.82 -0.78 20.91
C SER A 27 3.73 0.52 20.11
N PRO A 28 3.74 0.46 18.78
CA PRO A 28 3.49 1.66 17.99
C PRO A 28 2.18 2.28 18.48
N PRO A 29 2.09 3.62 18.56
CA PRO A 29 0.83 4.25 18.94
C PRO A 29 -0.30 3.66 18.06
N PRO A 30 -1.46 3.32 18.66
CA PRO A 30 -2.57 2.78 17.90
C PRO A 30 -2.90 3.75 16.76
N LEU A 31 -3.15 3.19 15.57
CA LEU A 31 -3.51 3.96 14.39
C LEU A 31 -4.68 4.91 14.75
N PRO A 32 -4.65 6.18 14.33
CA PRO A 32 -5.55 7.19 14.90
C PRO A 32 -7.03 6.92 14.63
N ASN A 33 -7.32 6.25 13.50
CA ASN A 33 -8.67 5.92 13.07
C ASN A 33 -8.67 4.71 12.11
N PRO A 34 -9.83 4.07 11.88
CA PRO A 34 -9.95 2.90 10.99
C PRO A 34 -9.51 3.14 9.53
N ARG A 35 -9.62 4.37 9.01
CA ARG A 35 -9.21 4.70 7.62
C ARG A 35 -7.70 4.63 7.47
N LEU A 36 -6.97 5.20 8.43
CA LEU A 36 -5.51 5.10 8.46
C LEU A 36 -5.04 3.68 8.76
N GLN A 37 -5.82 2.89 9.50
CA GLN A 37 -5.54 1.46 9.68
C GLN A 37 -5.68 0.67 8.38
N ASN A 38 -6.75 0.88 7.63
CA ASN A 38 -6.93 0.31 6.30
C ASN A 38 -5.81 0.75 5.35
N ALA A 39 -5.42 2.02 5.39
CA ALA A 39 -4.31 2.52 4.60
C ALA A 39 -2.98 1.87 4.97
N PHE A 40 -2.71 1.66 6.26
CA PHE A 40 -1.51 0.94 6.69
C PHE A 40 -1.49 -0.48 6.12
N ILE A 41 -2.59 -1.23 6.21
CA ILE A 41 -2.70 -2.59 5.65
C ILE A 41 -2.42 -2.58 4.14
N ALA A 42 -3.11 -1.69 3.41
CA ALA A 42 -2.97 -1.54 1.96
C ALA A 42 -1.52 -1.22 1.54
N LEU A 43 -0.91 -0.23 2.18
CA LEU A 43 0.43 0.25 1.83
C LEU A 43 1.52 -0.75 2.22
N GLN A 44 1.36 -1.51 3.30
CA GLN A 44 2.29 -2.59 3.65
C GLN A 44 2.16 -3.78 2.69
N ALA A 45 0.94 -4.16 2.29
CA ALA A 45 0.73 -5.17 1.25
C ALA A 45 1.37 -4.73 -0.08
N TRP A 46 1.20 -3.46 -0.46
CA TRP A 46 1.83 -2.93 -1.67
C TRP A 46 3.35 -2.88 -1.57
N LYS A 47 3.90 -2.47 -0.43
CA LYS A 47 5.34 -2.55 -0.17
C LYS A 47 5.88 -3.96 -0.34
N HIS A 48 5.13 -4.98 0.10
CA HIS A 48 5.51 -6.38 -0.09
C HIS A 48 5.46 -6.82 -1.56
N ALA A 49 4.54 -6.27 -2.36
CA ALA A 49 4.43 -6.52 -3.79
C ALA A 49 5.46 -5.76 -4.65
N ILE A 50 6.18 -4.79 -4.07
CA ILE A 50 7.30 -4.08 -4.72
C ILE A 50 8.51 -5.01 -4.76
N THR A 51 9.00 -5.27 -5.97
CA THR A 51 10.15 -6.16 -6.21
C THR A 51 11.46 -5.41 -6.42
N ALA A 52 11.40 -4.14 -6.81
CA ALA A 52 12.57 -3.28 -6.87
C ALA A 52 12.21 -1.81 -6.62
N ASP A 53 12.99 -1.14 -5.79
CA ASP A 53 12.90 0.29 -5.49
C ASP A 53 14.32 0.88 -5.48
N PRO A 54 14.92 1.12 -6.66
CA PRO A 54 16.34 1.46 -6.78
C PRO A 54 16.71 2.80 -6.11
N ASN A 55 15.73 3.69 -5.96
CA ASN A 55 15.91 5.02 -5.40
C ASN A 55 15.44 5.10 -3.94
N GLY A 56 14.92 4.01 -3.38
CA GLY A 56 14.44 3.95 -2.00
C GLY A 56 13.25 4.87 -1.71
N PHE A 57 12.34 5.08 -2.68
CA PHE A 57 11.14 5.91 -2.49
C PHE A 57 10.28 5.40 -1.33
N THR A 58 10.14 4.09 -1.20
CA THR A 58 9.32 3.43 -0.18
C THR A 58 10.10 3.06 1.08
N SER A 59 11.34 3.57 1.21
CA SER A 59 12.22 3.28 2.35
C SER A 59 11.62 3.71 3.69
N ASN A 60 10.86 4.80 3.72
CA ASN A 60 10.20 5.32 4.93
C ASN A 60 8.79 4.75 5.16
N TRP A 61 8.33 3.79 4.35
CA TRP A 61 7.03 3.14 4.54
C TRP A 61 7.08 2.12 5.68
N ASN A 62 7.33 2.58 6.90
CA ASN A 62 7.51 1.75 8.09
C ASN A 62 6.65 2.30 9.25
N GLY A 63 5.94 1.43 9.94
CA GLY A 63 5.12 1.78 11.10
C GLY A 63 3.78 2.46 10.76
N PRO A 64 2.97 2.81 11.77
CA PRO A 64 1.57 3.22 11.56
C PRO A 64 1.39 4.64 11.02
N ALA A 65 2.45 5.47 10.97
CA ALA A 65 2.36 6.87 10.57
C ALA A 65 2.32 7.03 9.03
N VAL A 66 1.28 6.48 8.39
CA VAL A 66 1.15 6.41 6.93
C VAL A 66 1.19 7.77 6.22
N CYS A 67 0.76 8.84 6.89
CA CYS A 67 0.82 10.20 6.32
C CYS A 67 2.25 10.75 6.21
N ASN A 68 3.23 10.11 6.84
CA ASN A 68 4.65 10.46 6.72
C ASN A 68 5.35 9.67 5.60
N TYR A 69 4.65 8.76 4.93
CA TYR A 69 5.22 7.95 3.87
C TYR A 69 5.47 8.80 2.63
N THR A 70 6.61 8.60 1.98
CA THR A 70 6.93 9.32 0.74
C THR A 70 5.89 8.97 -0.32
N GLY A 71 5.36 9.99 -0.98
CA GLY A 71 4.35 9.84 -2.03
C GLY A 71 2.94 9.56 -1.52
N VAL A 72 2.70 9.55 -0.21
CA VAL A 72 1.35 9.40 0.38
C VAL A 72 0.90 10.76 0.91
N TYR A 73 -0.28 11.20 0.49
CA TYR A 73 -0.85 12.48 0.86
C TYR A 73 -2.15 12.29 1.62
N CYS A 74 -2.19 12.81 2.84
CA CYS A 74 -3.37 12.78 3.69
C CYS A 74 -4.14 14.09 3.64
N ALA A 75 -5.45 14.01 3.84
CA ALA A 75 -6.35 15.16 3.94
C ALA A 75 -7.49 14.85 4.93
N PRO A 76 -8.26 15.87 5.37
CA PRO A 76 -9.53 15.65 6.04
C PRO A 76 -10.46 14.79 5.17
N ALA A 77 -11.19 13.88 5.82
CA ALA A 77 -12.14 13.01 5.16
C ALA A 77 -13.31 13.82 4.57
N PRO A 78 -13.86 13.43 3.40
CA PRO A 78 -14.95 14.19 2.76
C PRO A 78 -16.22 14.31 3.59
N ASP A 79 -16.49 13.33 4.45
CA ASP A 79 -17.68 13.22 5.29
C ASP A 79 -17.47 13.70 6.73
N ASP A 80 -16.21 13.82 7.19
CA ASP A 80 -15.88 14.34 8.52
C ASP A 80 -14.51 15.07 8.51
N PRO A 81 -14.48 16.41 8.62
CA PRO A 81 -13.23 17.16 8.56
C PRO A 81 -12.31 16.94 9.78
N TYR A 82 -12.78 16.29 10.85
CA TYR A 82 -11.96 15.95 12.02
C TYR A 82 -11.26 14.60 11.87
N ILE A 83 -11.58 13.81 10.84
CA ILE A 83 -10.92 12.53 10.55
C ILE A 83 -9.93 12.74 9.41
N THR A 84 -8.66 12.36 9.63
CA THR A 84 -7.65 12.31 8.58
C THR A 84 -7.69 10.97 7.83
N THR A 85 -7.58 11.01 6.51
CA THR A 85 -7.52 9.83 5.63
C THR A 85 -6.44 10.00 4.55
N VAL A 86 -6.11 8.94 3.82
CA VAL A 86 -5.24 9.00 2.63
C VAL A 86 -6.07 9.44 1.43
N ALA A 87 -5.78 10.62 0.90
CA ALA A 87 -6.51 11.22 -0.21
C ALA A 87 -5.77 11.13 -1.54
N GLY A 88 -4.44 10.96 -1.51
CA GLY A 88 -3.63 10.88 -2.73
C GLY A 88 -2.41 9.98 -2.58
N ILE A 89 -2.03 9.36 -3.69
CA ILE A 89 -0.75 8.68 -3.87
C ILE A 89 -0.09 9.24 -5.13
N ASP A 90 1.16 9.68 -5.01
CA ASP A 90 2.00 10.10 -6.12
C ASP A 90 3.39 9.46 -5.99
N LEU A 91 3.67 8.50 -6.87
CA LEU A 91 4.97 7.84 -7.04
C LEU A 91 5.51 8.04 -8.45
N ASN A 92 5.17 9.15 -9.09
CA ASN A 92 5.59 9.46 -10.45
C ASN A 92 7.12 9.45 -10.58
N HIS A 93 7.62 8.81 -11.65
CA HIS A 93 9.05 8.73 -12.00
C HIS A 93 9.95 8.07 -10.92
N ALA A 94 9.40 7.21 -10.05
CA ALA A 94 10.16 6.57 -8.98
C ALA A 94 11.03 5.39 -9.46
N GLY A 95 10.75 4.83 -10.64
CA GLY A 95 11.46 3.67 -11.17
C GLY A 95 11.16 2.38 -10.40
N ILE A 96 10.03 2.31 -9.70
CA ILE A 96 9.63 1.17 -8.88
C ILE A 96 9.14 0.03 -9.78
N SER A 97 9.54 -1.20 -9.46
CA SER A 97 9.04 -2.42 -10.09
C SER A 97 8.19 -3.23 -9.10
N GLY A 98 7.14 -3.88 -9.58
CA GLY A 98 6.23 -4.68 -8.74
C GLY A 98 4.87 -4.85 -9.39
N SER A 99 3.88 -5.23 -8.60
CA SER A 99 2.47 -5.27 -9.00
C SER A 99 1.60 -4.46 -8.05
N LEU A 100 0.33 -4.25 -8.42
CA LEU A 100 -0.68 -3.67 -7.56
C LEU A 100 -1.46 -4.80 -6.86
N PRO A 101 -1.44 -4.90 -5.53
CA PRO A 101 -2.21 -5.92 -4.81
C PRO A 101 -3.67 -5.49 -4.59
N GLU A 102 -4.56 -6.44 -4.29
CA GLU A 102 -5.99 -6.19 -4.08
C GLU A 102 -6.27 -5.37 -2.80
N GLU A 103 -5.38 -5.39 -1.82
CA GLU A 103 -5.51 -4.62 -0.58
C GLU A 103 -5.50 -3.10 -0.83
N LEU A 104 -5.00 -2.63 -1.97
CA LEU A 104 -5.10 -1.21 -2.35
C LEU A 104 -6.56 -0.73 -2.45
N GLY A 105 -7.52 -1.63 -2.67
CA GLY A 105 -8.96 -1.29 -2.61
C GLY A 105 -9.46 -0.84 -1.24
N LEU A 106 -8.68 -1.02 -0.17
CA LEU A 106 -9.01 -0.53 1.17
C LEU A 106 -8.88 1.01 1.30
N LEU A 107 -8.25 1.68 0.33
CA LEU A 107 -8.06 3.13 0.30
C LEU A 107 -9.32 3.86 -0.22
N THR A 108 -10.47 3.64 0.42
CA THR A 108 -11.78 4.07 -0.10
C THR A 108 -11.95 5.57 -0.30
N ASP A 109 -11.14 6.39 0.38
CA ASP A 109 -11.15 7.86 0.27
C ASP A 109 -10.13 8.43 -0.72
N LEU A 110 -9.42 7.57 -1.43
CA LEU A 110 -8.41 7.98 -2.40
C LEU A 110 -9.06 8.73 -3.57
N ALA A 111 -8.58 9.94 -3.82
CA ALA A 111 -9.01 10.79 -4.93
C ALA A 111 -7.99 10.81 -6.07
N LEU A 112 -6.70 10.72 -5.76
CA LEU A 112 -5.61 10.80 -6.74
C LEU A 112 -4.72 9.55 -6.65
N PHE A 113 -4.47 8.89 -7.78
CA PHE A 113 -3.53 7.79 -7.86
C PHE A 113 -2.63 7.94 -9.08
N HIS A 114 -1.42 8.45 -8.84
CA HIS A 114 -0.42 8.72 -9.87
C HIS A 114 0.81 7.85 -9.65
N ILE A 115 1.07 6.95 -10.60
CA ILE A 115 2.23 6.05 -10.59
C ILE A 115 2.92 6.06 -11.95
N ASN A 116 2.87 7.18 -12.66
CA ASN A 116 3.37 7.30 -14.01
C ASN A 116 4.88 7.05 -14.06
N SER A 117 5.38 6.51 -15.18
CA SER A 117 6.82 6.27 -15.37
C SER A 117 7.45 5.38 -14.30
N ASN A 118 6.85 4.21 -14.10
CA ASN A 118 7.35 3.13 -13.25
C ASN A 118 7.44 1.82 -14.06
N ARG A 119 7.65 0.71 -13.36
CA ARG A 119 7.74 -0.64 -13.92
C ARG A 119 6.72 -1.58 -13.26
N PHE A 120 5.56 -1.04 -12.88
CA PHE A 120 4.46 -1.86 -12.37
C PHE A 120 3.89 -2.75 -13.48
N CYS A 121 3.61 -4.01 -13.18
CA CYS A 121 3.12 -5.00 -14.14
C CYS A 121 1.84 -5.71 -13.65
N GLY A 122 1.28 -6.57 -14.50
CA GLY A 122 0.02 -7.27 -14.23
C GLY A 122 -1.20 -6.49 -14.75
N THR A 123 -2.34 -6.62 -14.07
CA THR A 123 -3.59 -5.90 -14.35
C THR A 123 -3.91 -4.90 -13.24
N LEU A 124 -4.88 -4.01 -13.46
CA LEU A 124 -5.44 -3.24 -12.35
C LEU A 124 -6.28 -4.17 -11.44
N PRO A 125 -6.18 -4.06 -10.10
CA PRO A 125 -6.92 -4.89 -9.17
C PRO A 125 -8.44 -4.74 -9.31
N ALA A 126 -9.21 -5.81 -9.12
CA ALA A 126 -10.67 -5.75 -9.21
C ALA A 126 -11.29 -4.93 -8.06
N SER A 127 -10.63 -4.96 -6.89
CA SER A 127 -10.94 -4.16 -5.70
C SER A 127 -10.90 -2.66 -5.94
N PHE A 128 -10.27 -2.16 -7.02
CA PHE A 128 -10.32 -0.74 -7.36
C PHE A 128 -11.76 -0.25 -7.56
N SER A 129 -12.71 -1.14 -7.88
CA SER A 129 -14.15 -0.82 -7.92
C SER A 129 -14.70 -0.22 -6.62
N GLY A 130 -14.02 -0.44 -5.48
CA GLY A 130 -14.31 0.17 -4.18
C GLY A 130 -13.81 1.61 -4.01
N LEU A 131 -12.93 2.11 -4.90
CA LEU A 131 -12.37 3.46 -4.85
C LEU A 131 -13.35 4.48 -5.42
N ARG A 132 -14.50 4.63 -4.75
CA ARG A 132 -15.66 5.41 -5.22
C ARG A 132 -15.35 6.90 -5.38
N LEU A 133 -14.34 7.41 -4.67
CA LEU A 133 -13.90 8.81 -4.71
C LEU A 133 -12.75 9.07 -5.69
N LEU A 134 -12.21 8.03 -6.34
CA LEU A 134 -11.08 8.19 -7.25
C LEU A 134 -11.48 9.08 -8.43
N TYR A 135 -10.75 10.19 -8.56
CA TYR A 135 -11.00 11.26 -9.51
C TYR A 135 -9.97 11.25 -10.65
N GLU A 136 -8.70 11.03 -10.33
CA GLU A 136 -7.60 10.90 -11.29
C GLU A 136 -6.88 9.57 -11.11
N LEU A 137 -6.74 8.84 -12.21
CA LEU A 137 -5.95 7.62 -12.30
C LEU A 137 -4.94 7.75 -13.43
N ASP A 138 -3.66 7.93 -13.06
CA ASP A 138 -2.54 7.92 -14.00
C ASP A 138 -1.64 6.72 -13.72
N VAL A 139 -1.74 5.74 -14.62
CA VAL A 139 -0.89 4.54 -14.63
C VAL A 139 -0.03 4.48 -15.87
N SER A 140 0.15 5.62 -16.55
CA SER A 140 0.85 5.70 -17.81
C SER A 140 2.34 5.34 -17.69
N ASN A 141 2.93 4.88 -18.79
CA ASN A 141 4.35 4.49 -18.85
C ASN A 141 4.71 3.45 -17.77
N ASN A 142 4.07 2.29 -17.86
CA ASN A 142 4.27 1.14 -16.99
C ASN A 142 4.28 -0.15 -17.84
N LEU A 143 4.23 -1.31 -17.20
CA LEU A 143 4.24 -2.63 -17.82
C LEU A 143 2.91 -3.37 -17.64
N PHE A 144 1.79 -2.66 -17.38
CA PHE A 144 0.48 -3.29 -17.27
C PHE A 144 0.08 -3.95 -18.60
N SER A 145 -0.61 -5.08 -18.54
CA SER A 145 -0.93 -5.92 -19.70
C SER A 145 -2.28 -6.63 -19.55
N GLY A 146 -2.76 -7.24 -20.64
CA GLY A 146 -4.07 -7.90 -20.71
C GLY A 146 -5.14 -6.95 -21.24
N GLU A 147 -6.41 -7.35 -21.13
CA GLU A 147 -7.51 -6.57 -21.70
C GLU A 147 -7.65 -5.18 -21.04
N PHE A 148 -8.40 -4.30 -21.70
CA PHE A 148 -8.78 -3.00 -21.13
C PHE A 148 -9.31 -3.14 -19.69
N PRO A 149 -8.81 -2.33 -18.72
CA PRO A 149 -9.16 -2.48 -17.32
C PRO A 149 -10.61 -2.04 -17.05
N SER A 150 -11.57 -2.94 -17.21
CA SER A 150 -13.02 -2.66 -17.07
C SER A 150 -13.40 -2.11 -15.69
N VAL A 151 -12.60 -2.35 -14.65
CA VAL A 151 -12.78 -1.79 -13.31
C VAL A 151 -12.91 -0.26 -13.30
N VAL A 152 -12.26 0.44 -14.22
CA VAL A 152 -12.36 1.92 -14.33
C VAL A 152 -13.75 2.37 -14.77
N LEU A 153 -14.57 1.49 -15.33
CA LEU A 153 -15.98 1.77 -15.66
C LEU A 153 -16.84 1.84 -14.39
N CYS A 154 -16.46 1.13 -13.33
CA CYS A 154 -17.17 1.10 -12.04
C CYS A 154 -16.90 2.32 -11.15
N LEU A 155 -15.98 3.20 -11.54
CA LEU A 155 -15.56 4.37 -10.75
C LEU A 155 -16.46 5.58 -11.08
N PRO A 156 -17.40 5.96 -10.19
CA PRO A 156 -18.38 7.00 -10.51
C PRO A 156 -17.76 8.39 -10.57
N SER A 157 -16.71 8.65 -9.80
CA SER A 157 -16.06 9.96 -9.67
C SER A 157 -14.92 10.18 -10.67
N LEU A 158 -14.47 9.13 -11.37
CA LEU A 158 -13.30 9.20 -12.24
C LEU A 158 -13.54 10.16 -13.41
N LYS A 159 -12.66 11.16 -13.54
CA LYS A 159 -12.66 12.17 -14.62
C LYS A 159 -11.41 12.15 -15.47
N PHE A 160 -10.28 11.75 -14.91
CA PHE A 160 -9.02 11.64 -15.63
C PHE A 160 -8.54 10.19 -15.59
N LEU A 161 -8.31 9.61 -16.78
CA LEU A 161 -7.77 8.28 -16.94
C LEU A 161 -6.62 8.32 -17.96
N ASP A 162 -5.40 8.06 -17.49
CA ASP A 162 -4.23 7.90 -18.36
C ASP A 162 -3.67 6.48 -18.22
N ILE A 163 -3.81 5.71 -19.30
CA ILE A 163 -3.30 4.34 -19.42
C ILE A 163 -2.25 4.21 -20.54
N ARG A 164 -1.77 5.35 -21.07
CA ARG A 164 -0.81 5.38 -22.18
C ARG A 164 0.45 4.60 -21.87
N PHE A 165 1.15 4.17 -22.91
CA PHE A 165 2.46 3.51 -22.79
C PHE A 165 2.43 2.31 -21.82
N ASN A 166 1.39 1.48 -21.97
CA ASN A 166 1.27 0.16 -21.35
C ASN A 166 1.05 -0.89 -22.45
N LYS A 167 0.88 -2.16 -22.07
CA LYS A 167 0.65 -3.30 -22.96
C LYS A 167 -0.80 -3.79 -22.92
N PHE A 168 -1.76 -2.88 -22.69
CA PHE A 168 -3.18 -3.22 -22.72
C PHE A 168 -3.63 -3.57 -24.14
N ASP A 169 -4.33 -4.69 -24.29
CA ASP A 169 -4.91 -5.16 -25.54
C ASP A 169 -6.45 -5.13 -25.51
N GLY A 170 -7.08 -5.75 -26.51
CA GLY A 170 -8.53 -5.79 -26.63
C GLY A 170 -9.17 -4.48 -27.08
N LYS A 171 -10.51 -4.51 -27.16
CA LYS A 171 -11.32 -3.36 -27.60
C LYS A 171 -11.57 -2.41 -26.44
N ILE A 172 -11.56 -1.10 -26.73
CA ILE A 172 -12.02 -0.09 -25.77
C ILE A 172 -13.54 -0.23 -25.64
N PRO A 173 -14.08 -0.44 -24.42
CA PRO A 173 -15.51 -0.54 -24.22
C PRO A 173 -16.20 0.79 -24.58
N SER A 174 -17.27 0.75 -25.38
CA SER A 174 -18.06 1.94 -25.73
C SER A 174 -18.64 2.67 -24.51
N ALA A 175 -18.81 1.95 -23.39
CA ALA A 175 -19.22 2.49 -22.10
C ALA A 175 -18.29 3.62 -21.61
N LEU A 176 -17.03 3.64 -22.03
CA LEU A 176 -16.07 4.67 -21.64
C LEU A 176 -16.43 6.06 -22.19
N PHE A 177 -17.10 6.11 -23.35
CA PHE A 177 -17.45 7.33 -24.07
C PHE A 177 -18.91 7.77 -23.84
N ARG A 178 -19.60 7.21 -22.85
CA ARG A 178 -21.00 7.61 -22.58
C ARG A 178 -21.05 9.10 -22.18
N PRO A 179 -22.03 9.88 -22.68
CA PRO A 179 -22.13 11.31 -22.36
C PRO A 179 -22.20 11.60 -20.86
N GLU A 180 -22.73 10.65 -20.08
CA GLU A 180 -22.87 10.70 -18.63
C GLU A 180 -21.53 10.62 -17.88
N THR A 181 -20.49 10.02 -18.47
CA THR A 181 -19.22 9.79 -17.78
C THR A 181 -18.23 10.95 -17.94
N ARG A 182 -18.33 11.79 -18.99
CA ARG A 182 -17.40 12.90 -19.34
C ARG A 182 -16.00 12.70 -18.76
N ARG A 183 -15.29 11.70 -19.28
CA ARG A 183 -13.92 11.37 -18.87
C ARG A 183 -12.93 11.87 -19.91
N LEU A 184 -11.84 12.47 -19.45
CA LEU A 184 -10.64 12.70 -20.27
C LEU A 184 -9.84 11.40 -20.22
N VAL A 185 -9.70 10.76 -21.38
CA VAL A 185 -9.02 9.46 -21.50
C VAL A 185 -7.84 9.59 -22.45
N HIS A 186 -6.67 9.20 -21.99
CA HIS A 186 -5.47 9.05 -22.80
C HIS A 186 -5.07 7.57 -22.85
N LYS A 187 -4.85 7.04 -24.07
CA LYS A 187 -4.41 5.65 -24.32
C LYS A 187 -3.29 5.65 -25.35
#